data_AF-A0AA95I6P9-F1
#
_entry.id   AF-A0AA95I6P9-F1
#
_cell.length_a   1.000
_cell.length_b   1.000
_cell.length_c   1.000
_cell.angle_alpha   90.00
_cell.angle_beta   90.00
_cell.angle_gamma   90.00
#
_symmetry.space_group_name_H-M   'P 1'
#
loop_
_entity.id
_entity.type
_entity.pdbx_description
1 polymer ?
#
loop_
_entity_poly.entity_id
_entity_poly.type
_entity_poly.pdbx_seq_one_letter_code
_entity_poly.pdbx_strand_id
1 'polypeptide(L)'
;MLTIKEAAEQLSSFGIDVTNEEILLWIQEGQLKAERSQRRNVLYKIHLSDLIEFIVQEQKNELTNELEKSKRKNQKLNEELELLNTRLHIEQSKVRTLKKMLNAQIEAAATDTFQLEELLGLKRDTSSPVLKKEFKKLLKALHPDRGGDERLFKVFREQYEKLK
;
A
#
# COMPACT_ATOMS: atom_id res chain seq x y z
N MET A 1 -50.45 7.23 8.91
CA MET A 1 -50.31 6.96 10.35
C MET A 1 -50.03 5.49 10.51
N LEU A 2 -48.81 5.15 10.88
CA LEU A 2 -48.31 3.80 11.07
C LEU A 2 -48.31 3.45 12.56
N THR A 3 -48.56 2.20 12.89
CA THR A 3 -48.25 1.64 14.20
C THR A 3 -46.75 1.39 14.34
N ILE A 4 -46.27 1.16 15.56
CA ILE A 4 -44.85 0.85 15.82
C ILE A 4 -44.39 -0.38 15.02
N LYS A 5 -45.24 -1.41 14.92
CA LYS A 5 -44.93 -2.62 14.15
C LYS A 5 -44.79 -2.33 12.66
N GLU A 6 -45.73 -1.58 12.08
CA GLU A 6 -45.68 -1.19 10.66
C GLU A 6 -44.48 -0.28 10.37
N ALA A 7 -44.11 0.58 11.33
CA ALA A 7 -42.90 1.40 11.23
C ALA A 7 -41.62 0.55 11.27
N ALA A 8 -41.56 -0.48 12.13
CA ALA A 8 -40.44 -1.43 12.19
C ALA A 8 -40.28 -2.20 10.87
N GLU A 9 -41.38 -2.68 10.30
CA GLU A 9 -41.38 -3.36 9.00
C GLU A 9 -40.86 -2.45 7.89
N GLN A 10 -41.27 -1.18 7.88
CA GLN A 10 -40.75 -0.21 6.91
C GLN A 10 -39.27 0.08 7.12
N LEU A 11 -38.83 0.35 8.34
CA LEU A 11 -37.40 0.56 8.66
C LEU A 11 -36.54 -0.63 8.21
N SER A 12 -37.01 -1.86 8.47
CA SER A 12 -36.34 -3.09 8.06
C SER A 12 -36.24 -3.20 6.53
N SER A 13 -37.28 -2.81 5.80
CA SER A 13 -37.25 -2.77 4.33
C SER A 13 -36.25 -1.76 3.75
N PHE A 14 -35.87 -0.74 4.52
CA PHE A 14 -34.83 0.22 4.17
C PHE A 14 -33.45 -0.16 4.71
N GLY A 15 -33.30 -1.39 5.22
CA GLY A 15 -32.03 -1.94 5.72
C GLY A 15 -31.68 -1.53 7.15
N ILE A 16 -32.62 -0.91 7.87
CA ILE A 16 -32.46 -0.57 9.28
C ILE A 16 -33.19 -1.66 10.06
N ASP A 17 -32.47 -2.67 10.54
CA ASP A 17 -33.04 -3.72 11.40
C ASP A 17 -33.31 -3.13 12.78
N VAL A 18 -34.59 -2.96 13.13
CA VAL A 18 -35.02 -2.28 14.36
C VAL A 18 -36.12 -3.07 15.05
N THR A 19 -36.00 -3.21 16.36
CA THR A 19 -37.01 -3.79 17.24
C THR A 19 -38.07 -2.77 17.65
N ASN A 20 -39.25 -3.25 18.04
CA ASN A 20 -40.31 -2.35 18.54
C ASN A 20 -39.88 -1.55 19.78
N GLU A 21 -38.96 -2.08 20.59
CA GLU A 21 -38.43 -1.42 21.79
C GLU A 21 -37.51 -0.26 21.44
N GLU A 22 -36.68 -0.41 20.41
CA GLU A 22 -35.81 0.67 19.91
C GLU A 22 -36.62 1.82 19.32
N ILE A 23 -37.69 1.54 18.57
CA ILE A 23 -38.58 2.59 18.06
C ILE A 23 -39.25 3.35 19.22
N LEU A 24 -39.65 2.65 20.28
CA LEU A 24 -40.18 3.30 21.48
C LEU A 24 -39.14 4.20 22.14
N LEU A 25 -37.89 3.75 22.19
CA LEU A 25 -36.77 4.52 22.74
C LEU A 25 -36.54 5.79 21.89
N TRP A 26 -36.53 5.70 20.56
CA TRP A 26 -36.39 6.85 19.67
C TRP A 26 -37.54 7.86 19.80
N ILE A 27 -38.76 7.38 20.06
CA ILE A 27 -39.90 8.26 20.36
C ILE A 27 -39.71 8.96 21.72
N GLN A 28 -39.23 8.24 22.74
CA GLN A 28 -38.99 8.79 24.08
C GLN A 28 -37.83 9.81 24.10
N GLU A 29 -36.78 9.55 23.33
CA GLU A 29 -35.63 10.44 23.14
C GLU A 29 -35.96 11.64 22.23
N GLY A 30 -37.15 11.65 21.61
CA GLY A 30 -37.59 12.73 20.73
C GLY A 30 -36.95 12.72 19.34
N GLN A 31 -36.27 11.62 18.98
CA GLN A 31 -35.67 11.41 17.67
C GLN A 31 -36.71 11.11 16.59
N LEU A 32 -37.79 10.40 16.97
CA LEU A 32 -38.90 10.07 16.08
C LEU A 32 -40.20 10.71 16.58
N LYS A 33 -40.82 11.54 15.74
CA LYS A 33 -42.10 12.18 16.06
C LYS A 33 -43.23 11.15 15.98
N ALA A 34 -44.01 11.05 17.05
CA ALA A 34 -45.18 10.19 17.10
C ALA A 34 -46.28 10.79 17.98
N GLU A 35 -47.53 10.51 17.62
CA GLU A 35 -48.71 10.89 18.39
C GLU A 35 -49.14 9.75 19.31
N ARG A 36 -49.39 10.06 20.59
CA ARG A 36 -49.91 9.07 21.54
C ARG A 36 -51.35 8.73 21.17
N SER A 37 -51.66 7.45 20.98
CA SER A 37 -53.02 7.04 20.63
C SER A 37 -53.86 6.83 21.89
N GLN A 38 -55.14 7.21 21.82
CA GLN A 38 -56.11 7.00 22.89
C GLN A 38 -56.67 5.57 22.93
N ARG A 39 -56.28 4.70 21.99
CA ARG A 39 -56.76 3.32 21.92
C ARG A 39 -55.94 2.42 22.84
N ARG A 40 -56.59 1.57 23.64
CA ARG A 40 -55.93 0.67 24.62
C ARG A 40 -54.83 -0.23 24.02
N ASN A 41 -54.93 -0.60 22.74
CA ASN A 41 -54.03 -1.57 22.09
C ASN A 41 -52.95 -0.92 21.19
N VAL A 42 -52.92 0.41 21.04
CA VAL A 42 -51.92 1.12 20.25
C VAL A 42 -51.40 2.27 21.09
N LEU A 43 -50.11 2.28 21.44
CA LEU A 43 -49.52 3.32 22.28
C LEU A 43 -49.17 4.58 21.47
N TYR A 44 -48.59 4.41 20.29
CA TYR A 44 -48.13 5.51 19.43
C TYR A 44 -48.52 5.30 17.97
N LYS A 45 -48.72 6.41 17.26
CA LYS A 45 -48.93 6.48 15.83
C LYS A 45 -47.88 7.40 15.22
N ILE A 46 -47.17 6.92 14.21
CA ILE A 46 -46.11 7.66 13.54
C ILE A 46 -46.65 8.15 12.21
N HIS A 47 -46.41 9.42 11.86
CA HIS A 47 -46.72 9.89 10.51
C HIS A 47 -45.70 9.35 9.52
N LEU A 48 -46.15 8.99 8.33
CA LEU A 48 -45.27 8.46 7.29
C LEU A 48 -44.20 9.50 6.90
N SER A 49 -44.56 10.79 6.87
CA SER A 49 -43.63 11.88 6.58
C SER A 49 -42.50 11.96 7.60
N ASP A 50 -42.82 11.84 8.89
CA ASP A 50 -41.84 11.92 9.98
C ASP A 50 -40.92 10.68 9.98
N LEU A 51 -41.47 9.51 9.66
CA LEU A 51 -40.67 8.29 9.49
C LEU A 51 -39.72 8.37 8.31
N ILE A 52 -40.18 8.89 7.16
CA ILE A 52 -39.33 9.11 5.98
C ILE A 52 -38.23 10.13 6.30
N GLU A 53 -38.56 11.25 6.95
CA GLU A 53 -37.58 12.26 7.37
C GLU A 53 -36.50 11.64 8.26
N PHE A 54 -36.91 10.81 9.23
CA PHE A 54 -35.99 10.08 10.11
C PHE A 54 -35.09 9.12 9.33
N ILE A 55 -35.64 8.28 8.44
CA ILE A 55 -34.87 7.33 7.62
C ILE A 55 -33.81 8.06 6.78
N VAL A 56 -34.21 9.13 6.11
CA VAL A 56 -33.31 9.94 5.27
C VAL A 56 -32.21 10.56 6.12
N GLN A 57 -32.54 11.03 7.33
CA GLN A 57 -31.57 11.62 8.24
C GLN A 57 -30.56 10.59 8.77
N GLU A 58 -31.01 9.40 9.16
CA GLU A 58 -30.13 8.32 9.61
C GLU A 58 -29.17 7.86 8.51
N GLN A 59 -29.68 7.57 7.31
CA GLN A 59 -28.83 7.18 6.18
C GLN A 59 -27.82 8.27 5.82
N LYS A 60 -28.23 9.55 5.87
CA LYS A 60 -27.32 10.67 5.66
C LYS A 60 -26.22 10.69 6.72
N ASN A 61 -26.56 10.52 7.99
CA ASN A 61 -25.58 10.50 9.08
C ASN A 61 -24.59 9.36 8.90
N GLU A 62 -25.07 8.15 8.58
CA GLU A 62 -24.23 6.99 8.29
C GLU A 62 -23.25 7.28 7.14
N LEU A 63 -23.75 7.75 6.00
CA LEU A 63 -22.92 8.11 4.84
C LEU A 63 -21.90 9.20 5.18
N THR A 64 -22.27 10.21 5.98
CA THR A 64 -21.32 11.25 6.41
C THR A 64 -20.22 10.69 7.31
N ASN A 65 -20.57 9.78 8.22
CA ASN A 65 -19.62 9.12 9.10
C ASN A 65 -18.66 8.22 8.32
N GLU A 66 -19.15 7.47 7.34
CA GLU A 66 -18.32 6.67 6.44
C GLU A 66 -17.40 7.54 5.59
N LEU A 67 -17.91 8.64 5.04
CA LEU A 67 -17.13 9.59 4.27
C LEU A 67 -16.02 10.20 5.12
N GLU A 68 -16.29 10.58 6.36
CA GLU A 68 -15.27 11.08 7.29
C GLU A 68 -14.20 10.04 7.59
N LYS A 69 -14.59 8.80 7.90
CA LYS A 69 -13.65 7.69 8.14
C LYS A 69 -12.75 7.48 6.92
N SER A 70 -13.35 7.45 5.73
CA SER A 70 -12.64 7.29 4.46
C SER A 70 -11.67 8.46 4.21
N LYS A 71 -12.10 9.71 4.43
CA LYS A 71 -11.25 10.90 4.33
C LYS A 71 -10.05 10.84 5.27
N ARG A 72 -10.25 10.47 6.53
CA ARG A 72 -9.15 10.31 7.51
C ARG A 72 -8.16 9.23 7.07
N LYS A 73 -8.65 8.12 6.52
CA LYS A 73 -7.79 7.06 5.99
C LYS A 73 -6.98 7.53 4.78
N ASN A 74 -7.60 8.25 3.84
CA ASN A 74 -6.90 8.81 2.69
C ASN A 74 -5.85 9.85 3.09
N GLN A 75 -6.13 10.68 4.10
CA GLN A 75 -5.13 11.61 4.64
C GLN A 75 -3.89 10.87 5.16
N LYS A 76 -4.09 9.83 5.99
CA LYS A 76 -2.98 8.99 6.48
C LYS A 76 -2.18 8.33 5.36
N LEU A 77 -2.87 7.78 4.36
CA LEU A 77 -2.21 7.15 3.21
C LEU A 77 -1.40 8.16 2.39
N ASN A 78 -1.89 9.40 2.26
CA ASN A 78 -1.13 10.46 1.59
C ASN A 78 0.13 10.83 2.38
N GLU A 79 0.04 10.96 3.70
CA GLU A 79 1.21 11.21 4.57
C GLU A 79 2.26 10.09 4.42
N GLU A 80 1.82 8.83 4.40
CA GLU A 80 2.70 7.67 4.19
C GLU A 80 3.35 7.70 2.80
N LEU A 81 2.61 8.07 1.75
CA LEU A 81 3.14 8.21 0.39
C LEU A 81 4.18 9.33 0.29
N GLU A 82 3.97 10.47 0.96
CA GLU A 82 4.95 11.55 1.01
C GLU A 82 6.24 11.11 1.71
N LEU A 83 6.14 10.41 2.84
CA LEU A 83 7.29 9.84 3.53
C LEU A 83 8.03 8.80 2.67
N LEU A 84 7.31 7.98 1.91
CA LEU A 84 7.92 7.00 1.03
C LEU A 84 8.61 7.66 -0.17
N ASN A 85 7.98 8.67 -0.78
CA ASN A 85 8.55 9.41 -1.90
C ASN A 85 9.83 10.16 -1.50
N THR A 86 9.85 10.77 -0.32
CA THR A 86 11.07 11.42 0.20
C THR A 86 12.19 10.42 0.44
N ARG A 87 11.90 9.26 1.04
CA ARG A 87 12.89 8.17 1.20
C ARG A 87 13.41 7.67 -0.14
N LEU A 88 12.52 7.43 -1.10
CA LEU A 88 12.90 7.00 -2.44
C LEU A 88 13.83 8.02 -3.11
N HIS A 89 13.51 9.31 -3.00
CA HIS A 89 14.34 10.38 -3.54
C HIS A 89 15.74 10.40 -2.90
N ILE A 90 15.81 10.24 -1.58
CA ILE A 90 17.08 10.13 -0.86
C ILE A 90 17.88 8.92 -1.39
N GLU A 91 17.29 7.75 -1.49
CA GLU A 91 17.98 6.55 -2.00
C GLU A 91 18.42 6.70 -3.45
N GLN A 92 17.58 7.28 -4.32
CA GLN A 92 17.96 7.59 -5.70
C GLN A 92 19.16 8.55 -5.75
N SER A 93 19.18 9.58 -4.91
CA SER A 93 20.30 10.53 -4.83
C SER A 93 21.59 9.85 -4.35
N LYS A 94 21.51 8.97 -3.33
CA LYS A 94 22.64 8.16 -2.85
C LYS A 94 23.19 7.27 -3.96
N VAL A 95 22.33 6.52 -4.64
CA VAL A 95 22.73 5.66 -5.76
C VAL A 95 23.40 6.48 -6.87
N ARG A 96 22.86 7.66 -7.19
CA ARG A 96 23.47 8.54 -8.19
C ARG A 96 24.87 9.00 -7.76
N THR A 97 25.05 9.37 -6.50
CA THR A 97 26.35 9.79 -5.96
C THR A 97 27.34 8.63 -5.93
N LEU A 98 26.93 7.45 -5.46
CA LEU A 98 27.76 6.25 -5.46
C LEU A 98 28.20 5.86 -6.88
N LYS A 99 27.29 5.91 -7.86
CA LYS A 99 27.64 5.68 -9.27
C LYS A 99 28.67 6.67 -9.78
N LYS A 100 28.55 7.96 -9.43
CA LYS A 100 29.55 8.97 -9.79
C LYS A 100 30.90 8.68 -9.15
N MET A 101 30.93 8.34 -7.86
CA MET A 101 32.17 8.01 -7.15
C MET A 101 32.83 6.76 -7.74
N LEU A 102 32.04 5.73 -8.06
CA LEU A 102 32.53 4.52 -8.70
C LEU A 102 33.11 4.82 -10.09
N ASN A 103 32.41 5.62 -10.90
CA ASN A 103 32.93 6.01 -12.21
C ASN A 103 34.22 6.82 -12.09
N ALA A 104 34.31 7.75 -11.14
CA ALA A 104 35.54 8.50 -10.88
C ALA A 104 36.69 7.59 -10.43
N GLN A 105 36.40 6.56 -9.63
CA GLN A 105 37.39 5.53 -9.28
C GLN A 105 37.81 4.73 -10.50
N ILE A 106 36.87 4.30 -11.35
CA ILE A 106 37.16 3.57 -12.59
C ILE A 106 38.01 4.43 -13.55
N GLU A 107 37.72 5.72 -13.68
CA GLU A 107 38.48 6.65 -14.52
C GLU A 107 39.88 6.89 -13.96
N ALA A 108 40.02 7.13 -12.65
CA ALA A 108 41.32 7.23 -11.99
C ALA A 108 42.14 5.94 -12.09
N ALA A 109 41.45 4.80 -12.01
CA ALA A 109 41.96 3.46 -12.21
C ALA A 109 42.14 3.06 -13.68
N ALA A 110 41.69 3.85 -14.65
CA ALA A 110 41.95 3.63 -16.07
C ALA A 110 43.28 4.27 -16.50
N THR A 111 43.76 5.26 -15.73
CA THR A 111 45.08 5.87 -15.89
C THR A 111 46.23 4.97 -15.41
N ASP A 112 46.00 4.18 -14.35
CA ASP A 112 46.85 3.03 -14.04
C ASP A 112 46.31 1.86 -14.83
N THR A 113 47.05 1.31 -15.78
CA THR A 113 46.65 0.08 -16.49
C THR A 113 46.10 -0.95 -15.48
N PHE A 114 44.77 -1.08 -15.41
CA PHE A 114 44.11 -1.93 -14.43
C PHE A 114 44.44 -3.37 -14.81
N GLN A 115 45.52 -3.89 -14.23
CA GLN A 115 46.02 -5.21 -14.54
C GLN A 115 44.98 -6.19 -14.02
N LEU A 116 44.26 -6.81 -14.94
CA LEU A 116 43.19 -7.79 -14.71
C LEU A 116 43.63 -8.92 -13.73
N GLU A 117 44.94 -9.13 -13.63
CA GLU A 117 45.64 -9.99 -12.68
C GLU A 117 45.40 -9.57 -11.23
N GLU A 118 45.43 -8.28 -10.91
CA GLU A 118 45.25 -7.74 -9.56
C GLU A 118 43.79 -7.89 -9.08
N LEU A 119 42.81 -7.73 -9.99
CA LEU A 119 41.38 -7.98 -9.72
C LEU A 119 41.10 -9.46 -9.39
N LEU A 120 41.91 -10.38 -9.92
CA LEU A 120 41.81 -11.82 -9.67
C LEU A 120 42.71 -12.31 -8.52
N GLY A 121 43.47 -11.42 -7.88
CA GLY A 121 44.47 -11.78 -6.87
C GLY A 121 45.64 -12.60 -7.42
N LEU A 122 45.92 -12.50 -8.72
CA LEU A 122 47.00 -13.19 -9.43
C LEU A 122 48.25 -12.32 -9.50
N LYS A 123 49.43 -12.96 -9.60
CA LYS A 123 50.69 -12.24 -9.79
C LYS A 123 50.70 -11.55 -11.16
N ARG A 124 51.35 -10.38 -11.23
CA ARG A 124 51.62 -9.69 -12.50
C ARG A 124 52.37 -10.64 -13.44
N ASP A 125 52.02 -10.66 -14.73
CA ASP A 125 52.51 -11.58 -15.78
C ASP A 125 52.01 -13.04 -15.72
N THR A 126 50.84 -13.28 -15.12
CA THR A 126 50.27 -14.63 -15.08
C THR A 126 49.78 -15.08 -16.46
N SER A 127 50.27 -16.24 -16.91
CA SER A 127 49.95 -16.84 -18.22
C SER A 127 48.43 -16.91 -18.50
N SER A 128 48.00 -16.44 -19.68
CA SER A 128 46.61 -16.46 -20.21
C SER A 128 45.76 -17.71 -19.87
N PRO A 129 46.26 -18.95 -19.94
CA PRO A 129 45.50 -20.14 -19.53
C PRO A 129 45.12 -20.19 -18.04
N VAL A 130 45.94 -19.62 -17.15
CA VAL A 130 45.66 -19.56 -15.70
C VAL A 130 44.59 -18.50 -15.43
N LEU A 131 44.70 -17.35 -16.11
CA LEU A 131 43.69 -16.29 -16.06
C LEU A 131 42.31 -16.81 -16.47
N LYS A 132 42.23 -17.57 -17.57
CA LYS A 132 41.00 -18.19 -18.07
C LYS A 132 40.38 -19.19 -17.06
N LYS A 133 41.20 -19.91 -16.29
CA LYS A 133 40.71 -20.85 -15.27
C LYS A 133 40.06 -20.11 -14.10
N GLU A 134 40.66 -19.03 -13.62
CA GLU A 134 40.11 -18.25 -12.50
C GLU A 134 38.83 -17.49 -12.91
N PHE A 135 38.80 -16.87 -14.09
CA PHE A 135 37.56 -16.28 -14.63
C PHE A 135 36.43 -17.30 -14.72
N LYS A 136 36.72 -18.55 -15.11
CA LYS A 136 35.71 -19.62 -15.19
C LYS A 136 35.17 -20.01 -13.80
N LYS A 137 35.98 -19.90 -12.74
CA LYS A 137 35.50 -20.13 -11.36
C LYS A 137 34.58 -19.00 -10.91
N LEU A 138 34.96 -17.75 -11.17
CA LEU A 138 34.13 -16.57 -10.86
C LEU A 138 32.79 -16.62 -11.59
N LEU A 139 32.78 -16.93 -12.89
CA LEU A 139 31.54 -17.08 -13.66
C LEU A 139 30.64 -18.18 -13.11
N LYS A 140 31.19 -19.29 -12.62
CA LYS A 140 30.40 -20.35 -11.99
C LYS A 140 29.75 -19.88 -10.68
N ALA A 141 30.47 -19.08 -9.89
CA ALA A 141 30.00 -18.56 -8.60
C ALA A 141 28.97 -17.42 -8.77
N LEU A 142 29.15 -16.57 -9.77
CA LEU A 142 28.27 -15.44 -10.10
C LEU A 142 27.06 -15.86 -10.95
N HIS A 143 26.92 -17.14 -11.30
CA HIS A 143 25.84 -17.59 -12.19
C HIS A 143 24.46 -17.39 -11.55
N PRO A 144 23.46 -16.83 -12.29
CA PRO A 144 22.10 -16.60 -11.79
C PRO A 144 21.44 -17.87 -11.23
N ASP A 145 21.57 -18.99 -11.95
CA ASP A 145 21.05 -20.29 -11.52
C ASP A 145 21.64 -20.82 -10.20
N ARG A 146 22.75 -20.23 -9.73
CA ARG A 146 23.37 -20.54 -8.42
C ARG A 146 23.11 -19.45 -7.37
N GLY A 147 22.21 -18.51 -7.65
CA GLY A 147 21.90 -17.38 -6.77
C GLY A 147 22.88 -16.21 -6.90
N GLY A 148 23.68 -16.16 -7.97
CA GLY A 148 24.60 -15.05 -8.25
C GLY A 148 23.94 -13.86 -8.94
N ASP A 149 24.63 -12.71 -8.94
CA ASP A 149 24.14 -11.47 -9.56
C ASP A 149 24.32 -11.52 -11.09
N GLU A 150 23.19 -11.56 -11.81
CA GLU A 150 23.12 -11.61 -13.27
C GLU A 150 23.88 -10.45 -13.95
N ARG A 151 23.87 -9.26 -13.36
CA ARG A 151 24.55 -8.09 -13.92
C ARG A 151 26.05 -8.24 -13.86
N LEU A 152 26.56 -8.73 -12.72
CA LEU A 152 27.98 -9.03 -12.56
C LEU A 152 28.40 -10.17 -13.48
N PHE A 153 27.60 -11.24 -13.57
CA PHE A 153 27.87 -12.36 -14.47
C PHE A 153 28.07 -11.90 -15.92
N LYS A 154 27.21 -11.00 -16.42
CA LYS A 154 27.32 -10.46 -17.79
C LYS A 154 28.61 -9.67 -18.00
N VAL A 155 28.96 -8.78 -17.07
CA VAL A 155 30.19 -7.98 -17.14
C VAL A 155 31.45 -8.86 -17.14
N PHE A 156 31.53 -9.84 -16.23
CA PHE A 156 32.68 -10.74 -16.17
C PHE A 156 32.77 -11.69 -17.38
N ARG A 157 31.63 -12.07 -17.98
CA ARG A 157 31.59 -12.90 -19.18
C ARG A 157 32.13 -12.15 -20.39
N GLU A 158 31.75 -10.88 -20.56
CA GLU A 158 32.27 -10.03 -21.63
C GLU A 158 33.80 -9.87 -21.55
N GLN A 159 34.36 -9.73 -20.33
CA GLN A 159 35.81 -9.68 -20.12
C GLN A 159 36.48 -11.03 -20.43
N TYR A 160 35.87 -12.14 -20.04
CA TYR A 160 36.36 -13.49 -20.38
C TYR A 160 36.39 -13.74 -21.89
N GLU A 161 35.38 -13.25 -22.63
CA GLU A 161 35.34 -13.38 -24.10
C GLU A 161 36.38 -12.50 -24.79
N LYS A 162 36.73 -11.33 -24.24
CA LYS A 162 37.82 -10.47 -24.74
C LYS A 162 39.22 -11.09 -24.54
N LEU A 163 39.37 -11.99 -23.56
CA LEU A 163 40.60 -12.74 -23.32
C LEU A 163 40.76 -13.96 -24.24
N LYS A 164 39.74 -14.27 -25.06
CA LYS A 164 39.69 -15.49 -25.86
C LYS A 164 40.73 -15.45 -26.97
#